data_AF-A9GH12-F1
#
_entry.id   AF-A9GH12-F1
#
_cell.length_a   1.000
_cell.length_b   1.000
_cell.length_c   1.000
_cell.angle_alpha   90.00
_cell.angle_beta   90.00
_cell.angle_gamma   90.00
#
_symmetry.space_group_name_H-M   'P 1'
#
loop_
_entity.id
_entity.type
_entity.pdbx_description
1 polymer ?
#
loop_
_entity_poly.entity_id
_entity_poly.type
_entity_poly.pdbx_seq_one_letter_code
_entity_poly.pdbx_strand_id
1 'polypeptide(L)'
;MLLRTLCAALLLLLPGACLLLQDPPTSSLGGECEDDDWCNEGLICVFRYGTNNPGECSTPSPPGTCSADGDCPAGQLCQGSTIDTLGACQVNTGCTSDKACAEGATCYRGSCLFLCESSLECPEDTYCSTLDDCPYRMTCPRACAYL
;
A
#
# COMPACT_ATOMS: atom_id res chain seq x y z
N MET A 1 -2.23 -29.16 -6.53
CA MET A 1 -2.26 -30.61 -6.16
C MET A 1 -2.07 -31.57 -7.35
N LEU A 2 -2.80 -31.48 -8.48
CA LEU A 2 -2.70 -32.47 -9.58
C LEU A 2 -1.30 -32.65 -10.21
N LEU A 3 -0.41 -31.65 -10.09
CA LEU A 3 0.95 -31.71 -10.67
C LEU A 3 1.85 -32.75 -9.98
N ARG A 4 1.67 -33.01 -8.67
CA ARG A 4 2.50 -33.96 -7.92
C ARG A 4 2.36 -35.41 -8.40
N THR A 5 1.16 -35.79 -8.87
CA THR A 5 0.91 -37.13 -9.43
C THR A 5 1.49 -37.34 -10.82
N LEU A 6 1.81 -36.27 -11.58
CA LEU A 6 2.41 -36.37 -12.92
C LEU A 6 3.93 -36.63 -12.88
N CYS A 7 4.68 -36.07 -11.91
CA CYS A 7 6.12 -36.37 -11.82
C CYS A 7 6.41 -37.84 -11.50
N ALA A 8 5.51 -38.53 -10.76
CA ALA A 8 5.64 -39.96 -10.47
C ALA A 8 5.61 -40.83 -11.75
N ALA A 9 4.87 -40.43 -12.78
CA ALA A 9 4.80 -41.15 -14.05
C ALA A 9 6.03 -40.88 -14.96
N LEU A 10 6.58 -39.67 -14.94
CA LEU A 10 7.73 -39.30 -15.79
C LEU A 10 9.08 -39.84 -15.29
N LEU A 11 9.21 -40.13 -13.99
CA LEU A 11 10.44 -40.69 -13.40
C LEU A 11 10.88 -42.03 -14.00
N LEU A 12 9.98 -42.76 -14.66
CA LEU A 12 10.26 -44.05 -15.31
C LEU A 12 10.91 -43.92 -16.70
N LEU A 13 10.89 -42.73 -17.31
CA LEU A 13 11.35 -42.53 -18.70
C LEU A 13 12.65 -41.73 -18.80
N LEU A 14 12.85 -40.74 -17.93
CA LEU A 14 14.02 -39.84 -17.95
C LEU A 14 14.48 -39.52 -16.50
N PRO A 15 15.46 -40.27 -15.94
CA PRO A 15 15.98 -39.99 -14.61
C PRO A 15 16.72 -38.64 -14.62
N GLY A 16 16.07 -37.61 -14.06
CA GLY A 16 16.54 -36.22 -14.05
C GLY A 16 15.51 -35.20 -14.53
N ALA A 17 14.44 -35.60 -15.23
CA ALA A 17 13.45 -34.64 -15.75
C ALA A 17 12.69 -33.88 -14.65
N CYS A 18 12.48 -34.48 -13.47
CA CYS A 18 11.77 -33.84 -12.34
C CYS A 18 12.66 -32.85 -11.55
N LEU A 19 13.98 -32.79 -11.80
CA LEU A 19 14.90 -31.82 -11.15
C LEU A 19 14.76 -30.40 -11.71
N LEU A 20 14.18 -30.25 -12.91
CA LEU A 20 13.87 -28.95 -13.54
C LEU A 20 12.43 -28.48 -13.24
N LEU A 21 11.69 -29.23 -12.41
CA LEU A 21 10.30 -28.93 -12.04
C LEU A 21 10.12 -28.77 -10.52
N GLN A 22 11.22 -28.52 -9.80
CA GLN A 22 11.13 -28.05 -8.42
C GLN A 22 10.86 -26.56 -8.46
N ASP A 23 9.64 -26.16 -8.07
CA ASP A 23 9.37 -24.78 -7.68
C ASP A 23 10.46 -24.35 -6.67
N PRO A 24 11.01 -23.12 -6.78
CA PRO A 24 12.06 -22.67 -5.87
C PRO A 24 11.59 -22.81 -4.41
N PRO A 25 12.49 -23.11 -3.46
CA PRO A 25 12.10 -23.23 -2.05
C PRO A 25 11.50 -21.91 -1.59
N THR A 26 10.26 -21.97 -1.10
CA THR A 26 9.51 -20.80 -0.66
C THR A 26 10.25 -20.06 0.45
N SER A 27 10.42 -18.75 0.27
CA SER A 27 11.12 -17.84 1.17
C SER A 27 10.48 -17.82 2.56
N SER A 28 11.33 -17.87 3.60
CA SER A 28 10.91 -17.69 5.00
C SER A 28 10.55 -16.24 5.30
N LEU A 29 10.03 -15.97 6.50
CA LEU A 29 9.85 -14.61 7.02
C LEU A 29 11.17 -13.82 6.88
N GLY A 30 11.11 -12.63 6.30
CA GLY A 30 12.26 -11.78 6.00
C GLY A 30 13.07 -12.20 4.75
N GLY A 31 12.64 -13.22 4.02
CA GLY A 31 13.24 -13.62 2.74
C GLY A 31 12.74 -12.78 1.57
N GLU A 32 13.56 -12.67 0.53
CA GLU A 32 13.23 -11.90 -0.68
C GLU A 32 12.14 -12.59 -1.52
N CYS A 33 11.29 -11.80 -2.20
CA CYS A 33 10.21 -12.26 -3.05
C CYS A 33 9.88 -11.28 -4.20
N GLU A 34 9.30 -11.80 -5.28
CA GLU A 34 8.66 -11.01 -6.34
C GLU A 34 7.13 -11.15 -6.36
N ASP A 35 6.58 -12.20 -5.75
CA ASP A 35 5.13 -12.47 -5.67
C ASP A 35 4.79 -13.30 -4.41
N ASP A 36 3.51 -13.36 -4.02
CA ASP A 36 3.03 -14.07 -2.82
C ASP A 36 3.37 -15.57 -2.84
N ASP A 37 3.27 -16.20 -4.02
CA ASP A 37 3.59 -17.63 -4.23
C ASP A 37 5.07 -17.98 -3.97
N TRP A 38 5.95 -16.98 -3.83
CA TRP A 38 7.35 -17.19 -3.47
C TRP A 38 7.53 -17.35 -1.96
N CYS A 39 6.55 -17.02 -1.14
CA CYS A 39 6.64 -17.04 0.31
C CYS A 39 6.08 -18.34 0.91
N ASN A 40 6.55 -18.73 2.10
CA ASN A 40 6.00 -19.87 2.84
C ASN A 40 4.52 -19.67 3.20
N GLU A 41 3.77 -20.77 3.37
CA GLU A 41 2.34 -20.74 3.68
C GLU A 41 2.00 -19.76 4.83
N GLY A 42 1.07 -18.85 4.57
CA GLY A 42 0.63 -17.84 5.54
C GLY A 42 1.47 -16.55 5.60
N LEU A 43 2.46 -16.41 4.71
CA LEU A 43 3.15 -15.15 4.43
C LEU A 43 2.65 -14.54 3.11
N ILE A 44 2.93 -13.24 2.92
CA ILE A 44 2.68 -12.48 1.68
C ILE A 44 3.93 -11.69 1.30
N CYS A 45 4.08 -11.34 0.02
CA CYS A 45 5.20 -10.57 -0.48
C CYS A 45 4.96 -9.06 -0.33
N VAL A 46 5.70 -8.42 0.58
CA VAL A 46 5.49 -7.00 0.90
C VAL A 46 6.59 -6.14 0.30
N PHE A 47 6.23 -5.31 -0.68
CA PHE A 47 7.13 -4.31 -1.24
C PHE A 47 7.25 -3.06 -0.35
N ARG A 48 8.48 -2.67 -0.04
CA ARG A 48 8.82 -1.36 0.56
C ARG A 48 8.92 -0.31 -0.56
N TYR A 49 7.86 0.47 -0.76
CA TYR A 49 7.89 1.56 -1.76
C TYR A 49 9.00 2.57 -1.46
N GLY A 50 9.60 3.14 -2.51
CA GLY A 50 10.72 4.08 -2.41
C GLY A 50 12.12 3.43 -2.38
N THR A 51 12.20 2.09 -2.40
CA THR A 51 13.47 1.36 -2.56
C THR A 51 13.45 0.56 -3.86
N ASN A 52 14.61 0.40 -4.52
CA ASN A 52 14.78 -0.50 -5.67
C ASN A 52 15.07 -1.95 -5.22
N ASN A 53 14.57 -2.33 -4.03
CA ASN A 53 14.82 -3.61 -3.42
C ASN A 53 13.72 -4.61 -3.83
N PRO A 54 13.99 -5.93 -3.83
CA PRO A 54 12.95 -6.94 -3.93
C PRO A 54 11.95 -6.82 -2.77
N GLY A 55 10.78 -7.44 -2.92
CA GLY A 55 9.80 -7.56 -1.84
C GLY A 55 10.34 -8.44 -0.71
N GLU A 56 9.73 -8.33 0.47
CA GLU A 56 10.09 -9.13 1.65
C GLU A 56 8.88 -9.97 2.10
N CYS A 57 9.07 -11.27 2.26
CA CYS A 57 8.04 -12.17 2.77
C CYS A 57 7.71 -11.83 4.22
N SER A 58 6.50 -11.34 4.45
CA SER A 58 6.03 -10.88 5.76
C SER A 58 4.71 -11.55 6.16
N THR A 59 4.37 -11.49 7.44
CA THR A 59 3.03 -11.89 7.88
C THR A 59 1.99 -10.89 7.35
N PRO A 60 0.78 -11.34 6.95
CA PRO A 60 -0.32 -10.47 6.60
C PRO A 60 -0.55 -9.38 7.66
N SER A 61 -0.82 -8.17 7.20
CA SER A 61 -1.11 -7.03 8.09
C SER A 61 -2.35 -7.34 8.95
N PRO A 62 -2.35 -6.99 10.26
CA PRO A 62 -3.51 -7.21 11.11
C PRO A 62 -4.79 -6.56 10.54
N PRO A 63 -5.97 -7.20 10.67
CA PRO A 63 -7.20 -6.67 10.10
C PRO A 63 -7.51 -5.27 10.64
N GLY A 64 -7.74 -4.32 9.73
CA GLY A 64 -7.98 -2.91 10.05
C GLY A 64 -6.72 -2.04 10.15
N THR A 65 -5.52 -2.60 9.93
CA THR A 65 -4.30 -1.80 9.70
C THR A 65 -4.07 -1.52 8.21
N CYS A 66 -3.26 -0.51 7.90
CA CYS A 66 -3.09 -0.01 6.54
C CYS A 66 -1.77 0.75 6.35
N SER A 67 -1.42 0.97 5.09
CA SER A 67 -0.29 1.78 4.64
C SER A 67 -0.68 2.84 3.60
N ALA A 68 -1.81 2.65 2.92
CA ALA A 68 -2.50 3.61 2.05
C ALA A 68 -4.02 3.52 2.26
N ASP A 69 -4.78 4.54 1.84
CA ASP A 69 -6.26 4.52 1.88
C ASP A 69 -6.86 3.36 1.07
N GLY A 70 -6.17 2.88 0.03
CA GLY A 70 -6.59 1.74 -0.78
C GLY A 70 -6.53 0.38 -0.09
N ASP A 71 -5.82 0.28 1.05
CA ASP A 71 -5.79 -0.92 1.88
C ASP A 71 -7.09 -1.04 2.73
N CYS A 72 -7.87 0.05 2.82
CA CYS A 72 -9.03 0.15 3.67
C CYS A 72 -10.36 -0.17 2.96
N PRO A 73 -11.37 -0.69 3.69
CA PRO A 73 -12.72 -0.87 3.16
C PRO A 73 -13.32 0.43 2.61
N ALA A 74 -14.23 0.32 1.63
CA ALA A 74 -14.91 1.46 1.03
C ALA A 74 -15.55 2.38 2.10
N GLY A 75 -15.24 3.68 2.03
CA GLY A 75 -15.68 4.68 3.02
C GLY A 75 -14.76 4.85 4.24
N GLN A 76 -13.61 4.16 4.26
CA GLN A 76 -12.57 4.36 5.28
C GLN A 76 -11.29 4.97 4.68
N LEU A 77 -10.47 5.58 5.54
CA LEU A 77 -9.19 6.20 5.22
C LEU A 77 -8.12 5.69 6.18
N CYS A 78 -6.87 5.62 5.72
CA CYS A 78 -5.74 5.13 6.48
C CYS A 78 -5.11 6.23 7.34
N GLN A 79 -5.34 6.22 8.65
CA GLN A 79 -4.86 7.27 9.54
C GLN A 79 -3.61 6.83 10.33
N GLY A 80 -2.63 7.73 10.42
CA GLY A 80 -1.42 7.54 11.23
C GLY A 80 -0.37 6.55 10.68
N SER A 81 -0.40 6.20 9.39
CA SER A 81 0.65 5.36 8.79
C SER A 81 1.92 6.16 8.51
N THR A 82 3.08 5.60 8.87
CA THR A 82 4.41 6.17 8.63
C THR A 82 5.27 5.17 7.85
N ILE A 83 6.54 5.50 7.60
CA ILE A 83 7.52 4.57 6.99
C ILE A 83 7.75 3.30 7.84
N ASP A 84 7.69 3.44 9.16
CA ASP A 84 8.00 2.38 10.14
C ASP A 84 6.75 1.73 10.77
N THR A 85 5.59 2.39 10.69
CA THR A 85 4.39 2.02 11.43
C THR A 85 3.17 1.95 10.50
N LEU A 86 2.44 0.83 10.53
CA LEU A 86 1.13 0.73 9.87
C LEU A 86 0.11 1.62 10.59
N GLY A 87 -0.69 2.35 9.81
CA GLY A 87 -1.82 3.12 10.30
C GLY A 87 -3.03 2.24 10.59
N ALA A 88 -4.14 2.86 10.96
CA ALA A 88 -5.43 2.22 11.15
C ALA A 88 -6.46 2.75 10.16
N CYS A 89 -7.27 1.86 9.59
CA CYS A 89 -8.43 2.25 8.81
C CYS A 89 -9.49 2.87 9.73
N GLN A 90 -9.89 4.10 9.44
CA GLN A 90 -10.89 4.86 10.17
C GLN A 90 -12.00 5.30 9.23
N VAL A 91 -13.25 5.36 9.71
CA VAL A 91 -14.39 5.83 8.90
C VAL A 91 -14.15 7.28 8.46
N ASN A 92 -14.29 7.56 7.17
CA ASN A 92 -14.29 8.93 6.67
C ASN A 92 -15.58 9.64 7.14
N THR A 93 -15.44 10.55 8.10
CA THR A 93 -16.53 11.37 8.65
C THR A 93 -16.65 12.75 7.98
N GLY A 94 -15.75 13.06 7.05
CA GLY A 94 -15.68 14.34 6.35
C GLY A 94 -16.29 14.31 4.95
N CYS A 95 -15.70 15.06 4.03
CA CYS A 95 -16.14 15.12 2.64
C CYS A 95 -15.90 13.79 1.89
N THR A 96 -16.74 13.51 0.90
CA THR A 96 -16.61 12.35 0.01
C THR A 96 -16.45 12.72 -1.47
N SER A 97 -16.57 14.01 -1.81
CA SER A 97 -16.34 14.59 -3.13
C SER A 97 -16.25 16.11 -3.01
N ASP A 98 -15.66 16.79 -4.01
CA ASP A 98 -15.51 18.25 -4.03
C ASP A 98 -16.85 18.99 -3.90
N LYS A 99 -17.95 18.38 -4.36
CA LYS A 99 -19.31 18.93 -4.22
C LYS A 99 -19.81 19.03 -2.78
N ALA A 100 -19.15 18.38 -1.83
CA ALA A 100 -19.44 18.53 -0.40
C ALA A 100 -18.66 19.71 0.24
N CYS A 101 -17.74 20.32 -0.50
CA CYS A 101 -16.92 21.44 -0.07
C CYS A 101 -17.46 22.79 -0.58
N ALA A 102 -16.90 23.89 -0.06
CA ALA A 102 -17.17 25.22 -0.60
C ALA A 102 -16.60 25.38 -2.02
N GLU A 103 -17.11 26.37 -2.77
CA GLU A 103 -16.60 26.66 -4.11
C GLU A 103 -15.08 26.96 -4.07
N GLY A 104 -14.33 26.33 -4.97
CA GLY A 104 -12.85 26.41 -5.01
C GLY A 104 -12.10 25.46 -4.08
N ALA A 105 -12.78 24.74 -3.17
CA ALA A 105 -12.15 23.74 -2.31
C ALA A 105 -12.29 22.32 -2.87
N THR A 106 -11.21 21.55 -2.80
CA THR A 106 -11.12 20.13 -3.20
C THR A 106 -11.31 19.25 -1.97
N CYS A 107 -12.01 18.12 -2.13
CA CYS A 107 -12.11 17.11 -1.10
C CYS A 107 -10.88 16.19 -1.13
N TYR A 108 -10.01 16.31 -0.14
CA TYR A 108 -8.84 15.46 0.04
C TYR A 108 -8.91 14.72 1.38
N ARG A 109 -9.03 13.39 1.32
CA ARG A 109 -9.02 12.49 2.50
C ARG A 109 -9.99 12.93 3.62
N GLY A 110 -11.21 13.33 3.26
CA GLY A 110 -12.23 13.81 4.20
C GLY A 110 -12.14 15.31 4.54
N SER A 111 -11.02 15.97 4.25
CA SER A 111 -10.82 17.39 4.49
C SER A 111 -11.12 18.21 3.22
N CYS A 112 -11.87 19.30 3.37
CA CYS A 112 -12.03 20.29 2.30
C CYS A 112 -10.85 21.25 2.33
N LEU A 113 -10.03 21.26 1.28
CA LEU A 113 -8.78 22.01 1.20
C LEU A 113 -8.79 22.94 -0.02
N PHE A 114 -8.26 24.15 0.15
CA PHE A 114 -7.87 24.99 -0.97
C PHE A 114 -6.47 24.57 -1.42
N LEU A 115 -6.40 23.86 -2.54
CA LEU A 115 -5.13 23.46 -3.15
C LEU A 115 -4.44 24.68 -3.77
N CYS A 116 -3.11 24.66 -3.80
CA CYS A 116 -2.30 25.77 -4.26
C CYS A 116 -0.99 25.30 -4.89
N GLU A 117 -0.45 26.05 -5.84
CA GLU A 117 0.95 25.91 -6.29
C GLU A 117 1.85 26.93 -5.57
N SER A 118 1.27 28.07 -5.18
CA SER A 118 1.92 29.24 -4.60
C SER A 118 1.06 29.89 -3.51
N SER A 119 1.69 30.64 -2.59
CA SER A 119 0.96 31.38 -1.55
C SER A 119 0.14 32.57 -2.08
N LEU A 120 0.21 32.88 -3.38
CA LEU A 120 -0.59 33.96 -4.00
C LEU A 120 -2.03 33.54 -4.31
N GLU A 121 -2.28 32.22 -4.35
CA GLU A 121 -3.62 31.64 -4.55
C GLU A 121 -4.39 31.48 -3.23
N CYS A 122 -3.71 31.70 -2.10
CA CYS A 122 -4.25 31.48 -0.77
C CYS A 122 -4.98 32.72 -0.23
N PRO A 123 -6.04 32.54 0.59
CA PRO A 123 -6.67 33.62 1.33
C PRO A 123 -5.69 34.40 2.22
N GLU A 124 -6.06 35.62 2.61
CA GLU A 124 -5.27 36.42 3.55
C GLU A 124 -4.97 35.64 4.85
N ASP A 125 -3.77 35.88 5.40
CA ASP A 125 -3.19 35.18 6.56
C ASP A 125 -2.96 33.66 6.39
N THR A 126 -3.00 33.11 5.17
CA THR A 126 -2.60 31.73 4.87
C THR A 126 -1.48 31.64 3.82
N TYR A 127 -0.74 30.53 3.80
CA TYR A 127 0.35 30.29 2.86
C TYR A 127 0.31 28.86 2.31
N CYS A 128 0.93 28.65 1.15
CA CYS A 128 0.90 27.37 0.47
C CYS A 128 1.96 26.41 1.02
N SER A 129 1.58 25.48 1.90
CA SER A 129 2.46 24.43 2.43
C SER A 129 2.14 23.07 1.81
N THR A 130 3.06 22.12 1.94
CA THR A 130 2.72 20.70 1.78
C THR A 130 1.99 20.24 3.05
N LEU A 131 1.01 19.35 2.93
CA LEU A 131 0.42 18.68 4.09
C LEU A 131 1.40 17.66 4.66
N ASP A 132 1.40 17.46 5.98
CA ASP A 132 2.24 16.45 6.64
C ASP A 132 1.48 15.16 7.04
N ASP A 133 0.14 15.18 7.00
CA ASP A 133 -0.73 14.09 7.51
C ASP A 133 -1.33 13.22 6.39
N CYS A 134 -0.48 12.74 5.48
CA CYS A 134 -0.86 11.77 4.44
C CYS A 134 -0.24 10.39 4.73
N PRO A 135 -0.83 9.29 4.21
CA PRO A 135 -0.26 7.96 4.37
C PRO A 135 1.10 7.91 3.69
N TYR A 136 2.06 7.20 4.29
CA TYR A 136 3.44 7.10 3.77
C TYR A 136 3.53 6.68 2.29
N ARG A 137 2.57 5.88 1.80
CA ARG A 137 2.49 5.45 0.38
C ARG A 137 1.80 6.47 -0.56
N MET A 138 1.60 7.73 -0.15
CA MET A 138 0.93 8.79 -0.94
C MET A 138 1.75 10.08 -1.07
N THR A 139 1.67 10.74 -2.22
CA THR A 139 2.14 12.12 -2.38
C THR A 139 1.14 13.08 -1.75
N CYS A 140 1.57 13.83 -0.72
CA CYS A 140 0.78 14.92 -0.18
C CYS A 140 0.60 16.05 -1.20
N PRO A 141 -0.63 16.56 -1.41
CA PRO A 141 -0.83 17.81 -2.14
C PRO A 141 -0.33 18.99 -1.31
N ARG A 142 -0.23 20.14 -1.99
CA ARG A 142 -0.04 21.43 -1.32
C ARG A 142 -1.39 22.11 -1.13
N ALA A 143 -1.57 22.72 0.04
CA ALA A 143 -2.80 23.42 0.40
C ALA A 143 -2.49 24.69 1.21
N CYS A 144 -3.45 25.60 1.25
CA CYS A 144 -3.36 26.80 2.06
C CYS A 144 -3.51 26.45 3.55
N ALA A 145 -2.49 26.78 4.33
CA ALA A 145 -2.42 26.55 5.77
C ALA A 145 -2.16 27.85 6.54
N TYR A 146 -2.52 27.86 7.83
CA TYR A 146 -2.13 28.91 8.77
C TYR A 146 -0.72 28.63 9.33
N LEU A 147 -0.04 29.70 9.77
CA LEU A 147 1.26 29.67 10.47
C LEU A 147 1.13 29.22 11.94
#